data_AF-A0A3B4GAI0-F1
#
_entry.id   AF-A0A3B4GAI0-F1
#
_cell.length_a   1.000
_cell.length_b   1.000
_cell.length_c   1.000
_cell.angle_alpha   90.00
_cell.angle_beta   90.00
_cell.angle_gamma   90.00
#
_symmetry.space_group_name_H-M   'P 1'
#
loop_
_entity.id
_entity.type
_entity.pdbx_description
1 polymer ?
#
loop_
_entity_poly.entity_id
_entity_poly.type
_entity_poly.pdbx_seq_one_letter_code
_entity_poly.pdbx_strand_id
1 'polypeptide(L)'
;MAASSNTEHSPEISTPLKVPKTEEMESDGSTLEDFSQEDWCNQVLDSLPKHRVLQIQAELSEQTQKRDTMQTVIHILESVQLKWEHFQTWTEFSRLHLSNKLAIFAVGYNTRWREHVRYHYAEISSQVPLGKRLREYFNPEKPEGRIIMTKVQKMNWKNVYYKFLDITISEARCLELHMEVDWVLVSQSKVTSCSRGTSHYLLPGDIPKAYGLYAIGYEAASPSHGTAQTSSPGDSEDHSLPQSGLENGAQSQFHGEGVERGDRTGAKVTYCYLGIAEDRTIQQCLFQHFQGSGKHYVHGEPSAVTRFLQENCEDSPERCAIYIKFIEVELDFLSAGSLVECLETAVGYSLKYNNKETF
;
A
#
# COMPACT_ATOMS: atom_id res chain seq x y z
N MET A 1 -46.13 66.35 45.96
CA MET A 1 -47.24 65.69 46.69
C MET A 1 -46.63 64.79 47.75
N ALA A 2 -47.14 64.90 48.99
CA ALA A 2 -47.02 64.05 50.20
C ALA A 2 -45.90 62.98 50.24
N ALA A 3 -44.90 63.07 51.16
CA ALA A 3 -44.95 62.68 52.59
C ALA A 3 -45.11 61.15 52.78
N SER A 4 -44.42 60.40 53.64
CA SER A 4 -43.32 60.55 54.62
C SER A 4 -42.92 59.12 55.03
N SER A 5 -41.74 58.92 55.63
CA SER A 5 -41.42 58.02 56.78
C SER A 5 -42.00 56.57 56.82
N ASN A 6 -41.31 55.48 57.18
CA ASN A 6 -40.40 55.27 58.31
C ASN A 6 -40.11 53.74 58.42
N THR A 7 -38.95 53.33 58.99
CA THR A 7 -38.70 52.16 59.90
C THR A 7 -39.12 50.73 59.48
N GLU A 8 -38.46 49.60 59.77
CA GLU A 8 -37.53 49.17 60.82
C GLU A 8 -37.04 47.72 60.55
N HIS A 9 -35.84 47.39 61.06
CA HIS A 9 -35.28 46.13 61.60
C HIS A 9 -35.30 44.72 60.91
N SER A 10 -34.09 44.10 60.96
CA SER A 10 -33.65 42.71 60.68
C SER A 10 -34.28 41.63 61.63
N PRO A 11 -34.07 40.29 61.45
CA PRO A 11 -32.79 39.61 61.75
C PRO A 11 -32.45 38.32 60.94
N GLU A 12 -31.26 37.77 61.22
CA GLU A 12 -30.68 36.48 60.79
C GLU A 12 -31.56 35.24 61.11
N ILE A 13 -31.29 34.08 60.47
CA ILE A 13 -31.13 32.74 61.09
C ILE A 13 -31.02 31.59 60.05
N SER A 14 -29.94 30.81 60.19
CA SER A 14 -29.72 29.35 60.04
C SER A 14 -30.31 28.50 58.89
N THR A 15 -29.39 27.87 58.13
CA THR A 15 -29.23 26.42 57.69
C THR A 15 -30.41 25.42 57.80
N PRO A 16 -30.35 24.17 57.25
CA PRO A 16 -29.59 23.54 56.14
C PRO A 16 -30.47 22.66 55.20
N LEU A 17 -30.08 22.39 53.95
CA LEU A 17 -30.71 21.32 53.12
C LEU A 17 -29.63 20.66 52.23
N LYS A 18 -29.08 19.50 52.60
CA LYS A 18 -29.57 18.11 52.50
C LYS A 18 -29.02 17.42 51.24
N VAL A 19 -27.96 16.63 51.47
CA VAL A 19 -27.46 15.59 50.57
C VAL A 19 -28.48 14.44 50.52
N PRO A 20 -28.78 13.88 49.34
CA PRO A 20 -29.10 12.46 49.20
C PRO A 20 -28.08 11.80 48.27
N LYS A 21 -27.30 10.86 48.80
CA LYS A 21 -27.42 9.40 48.66
C LYS A 21 -26.93 8.86 47.31
N THR A 22 -25.77 8.23 47.39
CA THR A 22 -25.22 7.22 46.49
C THR A 22 -26.25 6.14 46.18
N GLU A 23 -26.51 5.91 44.88
CA GLU A 23 -26.93 4.62 44.37
C GLU A 23 -25.70 3.99 43.69
N GLU A 24 -25.20 2.94 44.32
CA GLU A 24 -24.28 1.97 43.73
C GLU A 24 -25.08 1.22 42.66
N MET A 25 -24.71 1.42 41.40
CA MET A 25 -25.19 0.57 40.31
C MET A 25 -24.02 -0.32 39.90
N GLU A 26 -24.07 -1.56 40.37
CA GLU A 26 -23.23 -2.66 39.93
C GLU A 26 -23.44 -2.82 38.42
N SER A 27 -22.48 -2.35 37.62
CA SER A 27 -22.44 -2.62 36.19
C SER A 27 -21.63 -3.89 35.98
N ASP A 28 -22.33 -4.97 35.66
CA ASP A 28 -21.76 -6.24 35.26
C ASP A 28 -20.64 -6.04 34.23
N GLY A 29 -19.47 -6.58 34.58
CA GLY A 29 -18.31 -6.70 33.70
C GLY A 29 -18.62 -7.66 32.57
N SER A 30 -19.25 -7.15 31.52
CA SER A 30 -19.38 -7.82 30.23
C SER A 30 -18.06 -7.69 29.47
N THR A 31 -17.57 -8.84 29.03
CA THR A 31 -16.33 -9.09 28.29
C THR A 31 -16.15 -8.08 27.15
N LEU A 32 -15.10 -7.26 27.26
CA LEU A 32 -14.56 -6.45 26.17
C LEU A 32 -13.98 -7.38 25.10
N GLU A 33 -14.85 -7.93 24.25
CA GLU A 33 -14.42 -8.37 22.93
C GLU A 33 -14.14 -7.10 22.13
N ASP A 34 -12.89 -6.95 21.69
CA ASP A 34 -12.47 -5.92 20.74
C ASP A 34 -13.24 -6.15 19.43
N PHE A 35 -14.45 -5.59 19.34
CA PHE A 35 -15.18 -5.55 18.09
C PHE A 35 -14.41 -4.63 17.14
N SER A 36 -13.79 -5.24 16.13
CA SER A 36 -13.20 -4.51 15.04
C SER A 36 -14.28 -3.67 14.36
N GLN A 37 -13.92 -2.48 13.87
CA GLN A 37 -14.85 -1.61 13.13
C GLN A 37 -15.40 -2.32 11.87
N GLU A 38 -14.71 -3.37 11.43
CA GLU A 38 -15.07 -4.24 10.32
C GLU A 38 -16.35 -5.07 10.61
N ASP A 39 -16.54 -5.57 11.83
CA ASP A 39 -17.68 -6.44 12.19
C ASP A 39 -19.01 -5.69 12.26
N TRP A 40 -18.97 -4.40 12.62
CA TRP A 40 -20.14 -3.52 12.60
C TRP A 40 -20.61 -3.21 11.18
N CYS A 41 -19.68 -3.06 10.23
CA CYS A 41 -20.02 -2.75 8.84
C CYS A 41 -20.61 -3.96 8.11
N ASN A 42 -20.12 -5.16 8.40
CA ASN A 42 -20.56 -6.38 7.73
C ASN A 42 -22.04 -6.72 8.02
N GLN A 43 -22.54 -6.49 9.24
CA GLN A 43 -23.96 -6.74 9.57
C GLN A 43 -24.93 -5.74 8.93
N VAL A 44 -24.46 -4.53 8.59
CA VAL A 44 -25.30 -3.47 8.01
C VAL A 44 -25.41 -3.61 6.49
N LEU A 45 -24.45 -4.27 5.83
CA LEU A 45 -24.44 -4.46 4.38
C LEU A 45 -25.62 -5.28 3.85
N ASP A 46 -26.11 -6.27 4.61
CA ASP A 46 -27.17 -7.19 4.17
C ASP A 46 -28.57 -6.55 4.08
N SER A 47 -28.72 -5.29 4.52
CA SER A 47 -30.02 -4.59 4.58
C SER A 47 -30.09 -3.33 3.72
N LEU A 48 -29.04 -2.99 2.95
CA LEU A 48 -28.94 -1.72 2.22
C LEU A 48 -29.24 -1.83 0.71
N PRO A 49 -29.83 -0.79 0.08
CA PRO A 49 -30.04 -0.76 -1.37
C PRO A 49 -28.72 -0.90 -2.14
N LYS A 50 -28.72 -1.67 -3.24
CA LYS A 50 -27.53 -2.01 -4.06
C LYS A 50 -26.62 -0.82 -4.43
N HIS A 51 -27.17 0.39 -4.59
CA HIS A 51 -26.40 1.60 -4.87
C HIS A 51 -25.51 2.04 -3.69
N ARG A 52 -25.96 1.86 -2.45
CA ARG A 52 -25.14 2.14 -1.26
C ARG A 52 -24.05 1.10 -1.05
N VAL A 53 -24.31 -0.16 -1.42
CA VAL A 53 -23.31 -1.23 -1.34
C VAL A 53 -22.11 -0.96 -2.25
N LEU A 54 -22.33 -0.53 -3.50
CA LEU A 54 -21.25 -0.17 -4.42
C LEU A 54 -20.45 1.04 -3.95
N GLN A 55 -21.12 2.04 -3.35
CA GLN A 55 -20.44 3.21 -2.78
C GLN A 55 -19.58 2.83 -1.57
N ILE A 56 -20.11 2.03 -0.64
CA ILE A 56 -19.37 1.54 0.53
C ILE A 56 -18.20 0.65 0.09
N GLN A 57 -18.39 -0.19 -0.92
CA GLN A 57 -17.33 -1.04 -1.47
C GLN A 57 -16.20 -0.20 -2.09
N ALA A 58 -16.54 0.91 -2.76
CA ALA A 58 -15.54 1.85 -3.29
C ALA A 58 -14.78 2.56 -2.15
N GLU A 59 -15.49 3.05 -1.12
CA GLU A 59 -14.89 3.70 0.05
C GLU A 59 -13.96 2.73 0.84
N LEU A 60 -14.34 1.46 0.98
CA LEU A 60 -13.51 0.43 1.61
C LEU A 60 -12.27 0.10 0.77
N SER A 61 -12.41 0.07 -0.56
CA SER A 61 -11.28 -0.13 -1.47
C SER A 61 -10.28 1.02 -1.37
N GLU A 62 -10.76 2.27 -1.35
CA GLU A 62 -9.90 3.45 -1.17
C GLU A 62 -9.21 3.45 0.20
N GLN A 63 -9.92 3.06 1.26
CA GLN A 63 -9.36 2.97 2.60
C GLN A 63 -8.28 1.89 2.71
N THR A 64 -8.49 0.75 2.06
CA THR A 64 -7.49 -0.34 1.97
C THR A 64 -6.26 0.13 1.21
N GLN A 65 -6.45 0.73 0.02
CA GLN A 65 -5.34 1.27 -0.77
C GLN A 65 -4.54 2.31 0.03
N LYS A 66 -5.22 3.21 0.74
CA LYS A 66 -4.56 4.22 1.59
C LYS A 66 -3.74 3.59 2.72
N ARG A 67 -4.22 2.49 3.30
CA ARG A 67 -3.48 1.73 4.33
C ARG A 67 -2.24 1.09 3.72
N ASP A 68 -2.36 0.46 2.55
CA ASP A 68 -1.24 -0.20 1.87
C ASP A 68 -0.17 0.81 1.47
N THR A 69 -0.57 1.95 0.87
CA THR A 69 0.33 3.08 0.60
C THR A 69 1.03 3.55 1.87
N MET A 70 0.28 3.75 2.97
CA MET A 70 0.87 4.17 4.24
C MET A 70 1.88 3.15 4.76
N GLN A 71 1.63 1.85 4.62
CA GLN A 71 2.55 0.80 5.06
C GLN A 71 3.85 0.80 4.24
N THR A 72 3.76 0.95 2.92
CA THR A 72 4.93 1.10 2.03
C THR A 72 5.74 2.34 2.39
N VAL A 73 5.06 3.47 2.63
CA VAL A 73 5.71 4.71 3.04
C VAL A 73 6.44 4.57 4.38
N ILE A 74 5.81 3.92 5.36
CA ILE A 74 6.45 3.63 6.65
C ILE A 74 7.69 2.76 6.45
N HIS A 75 7.62 1.75 5.59
CA HIS A 75 8.76 0.89 5.29
C HIS A 75 9.95 1.69 4.75
N ILE A 76 9.72 2.60 3.80
CA ILE A 76 10.76 3.50 3.27
C ILE A 76 11.33 4.42 4.36
N LEU A 77 10.49 4.99 5.23
CA LEU A 77 10.96 5.89 6.29
C LEU A 77 11.72 5.17 7.41
N GLU A 78 11.50 3.87 7.60
CA GLU A 78 12.24 3.05 8.56
C GLU A 78 13.56 2.54 7.99
N SER A 79 13.65 2.26 6.69
CA SER A 79 14.90 1.83 6.06
C SER A 79 16.00 2.89 6.14
N VAL A 80 15.62 4.17 6.09
CA VAL A 80 16.55 5.33 6.16
C VAL A 80 16.86 5.77 7.60
N GLN A 81 16.21 5.19 8.62
CA GLN A 81 16.46 5.47 10.05
C GLN A 81 16.39 6.96 10.45
N LEU A 82 15.39 7.67 9.93
CA LEU A 82 15.19 9.09 10.18
C LEU A 82 14.79 9.39 11.62
N LYS A 83 15.30 10.50 12.18
CA LYS A 83 14.96 10.96 13.54
C LYS A 83 13.60 11.64 13.58
N TRP A 84 12.85 11.39 14.65
CA TRP A 84 11.62 12.11 14.95
C TRP A 84 11.93 13.50 15.51
N GLU A 85 11.31 14.51 14.93
CA GLU A 85 11.37 15.91 15.37
C GLU A 85 10.08 16.28 16.11
N HIS A 86 10.22 16.99 17.23
CA HIS A 86 9.07 17.36 18.05
C HIS A 86 8.30 18.53 17.42
N PHE A 87 7.00 18.35 17.25
CA PHE A 87 6.10 19.42 16.81
C PHE A 87 5.76 20.34 17.99
N GLN A 88 6.08 21.64 17.86
CA GLN A 88 5.70 22.65 18.86
C GLN A 88 4.52 23.50 18.36
N THR A 89 4.63 24.07 17.16
CA THR A 89 3.56 24.86 16.56
C THR A 89 3.59 24.81 15.03
N TRP A 90 2.43 24.93 14.40
CA TRP A 90 2.29 24.87 12.93
C TRP A 90 2.83 26.13 12.23
N THR A 91 3.04 27.23 12.96
CA THR A 91 3.62 28.46 12.39
C THR A 91 5.14 28.35 12.19
N GLU A 92 5.82 27.43 12.87
CA GLU A 92 7.28 27.20 12.77
C GLU A 92 7.70 26.62 11.42
N PHE A 93 6.81 25.94 10.70
CA PHE A 93 7.06 25.49 9.32
C PHE A 93 7.24 26.65 8.33
N SER A 94 7.01 27.90 8.75
CA SER A 94 7.36 29.10 7.98
C SER A 94 8.85 29.47 8.08
N ARG A 95 9.51 29.05 9.15
CA ARG A 95 10.92 29.37 9.45
C ARG A 95 11.86 28.23 9.09
N LEU A 96 11.35 27.01 9.06
CA LEU A 96 12.11 25.85 8.62
C LEU A 96 12.38 25.97 7.12
N HIS A 97 13.64 25.83 6.71
CA HIS A 97 14.09 25.76 5.31
C HIS A 97 13.60 24.48 4.59
N LEU A 98 12.43 23.94 4.95
CA LEU A 98 11.72 22.83 4.27
C LEU A 98 11.13 23.27 2.92
N SER A 99 11.57 24.43 2.43
CA SER A 99 10.96 25.16 1.33
C SER A 99 11.34 24.52 0.00
N ASN A 100 10.31 24.17 -0.76
CA ASN A 100 10.32 23.77 -2.17
C ASN A 100 10.76 22.34 -2.52
N LYS A 101 11.11 21.50 -1.54
CA LYS A 101 11.41 20.10 -1.82
C LYS A 101 10.17 19.23 -1.69
N LEU A 102 10.09 18.23 -2.57
CA LEU A 102 9.22 17.09 -2.40
C LEU A 102 9.80 16.20 -1.31
N ALA A 103 8.94 15.51 -0.58
CA ALA A 103 9.38 14.66 0.49
C ALA A 103 8.37 13.56 0.80
N ILE A 104 8.88 12.47 1.34
CA ILE A 104 8.08 11.51 2.08
C ILE A 104 8.05 11.98 3.53
N PHE A 105 6.89 12.06 4.17
CA PHE A 105 6.81 12.47 5.57
C PHE A 105 5.89 11.58 6.37
N ALA A 106 6.14 11.56 7.68
CA ALA A 106 5.28 10.90 8.64
C ALA A 106 4.99 11.81 9.83
N VAL A 107 3.82 11.59 10.41
CA VAL A 107 3.38 12.17 11.68
C VAL A 107 3.23 11.04 12.68
N GLY A 108 3.83 11.24 13.84
CA GLY A 108 3.83 10.30 14.94
C GLY A 108 3.43 10.96 16.25
N TYR A 109 3.17 10.13 17.25
CA TYR A 109 2.80 10.60 18.58
C TYR A 109 3.29 9.64 19.65
N ASN A 110 3.47 10.17 20.85
CA ASN A 110 3.61 9.36 22.04
C ASN A 110 2.46 9.63 23.02
N THR A 111 2.34 8.81 24.05
CA THR A 111 1.33 9.00 25.09
C THR A 111 2.01 9.09 26.45
N ARG A 112 1.26 9.43 27.49
CA ARG A 112 1.79 9.40 28.87
C ARG A 112 2.26 8.01 29.29
N TRP A 113 1.69 6.96 28.71
CA TRP A 113 1.96 5.55 29.07
C TRP A 113 2.95 4.85 28.14
N ARG A 114 3.22 5.43 26.95
CA ARG A 114 4.16 4.89 25.97
C ARG A 114 5.01 6.03 25.43
N GLU A 115 6.28 6.02 25.78
CA GLU A 115 7.22 7.08 25.39
C GLU A 115 7.68 6.96 23.93
N HIS A 116 7.73 5.74 23.40
CA HIS A 116 8.04 5.46 22.00
C HIS A 116 7.02 6.12 21.06
N VAL A 117 7.54 6.76 20.01
CA VAL A 117 6.75 7.43 18.98
C VAL A 117 6.12 6.41 18.03
N ARG A 118 4.79 6.37 17.99
CA ARG A 118 4.03 5.53 17.07
C ARG A 118 3.58 6.34 15.86
N TYR A 119 3.55 5.70 14.70
CA TYR A 119 2.99 6.27 13.50
C TYR A 119 1.49 6.56 13.66
N HIS A 120 1.08 7.76 13.25
CA HIS A 120 -0.30 8.10 13.02
C HIS A 120 -0.62 8.17 11.52
N TYR A 121 0.29 8.75 10.75
CA TYR A 121 0.09 9.05 9.34
C TYR A 121 1.43 9.06 8.62
N ALA A 122 1.43 8.68 7.35
CA ALA A 122 2.56 8.84 6.47
C ALA A 122 2.07 9.02 5.02
N GLU A 123 2.75 9.87 4.25
CA GLU A 123 2.35 10.26 2.90
C GLU A 123 3.58 10.69 2.08
N ILE A 124 3.49 10.51 0.76
CA ILE A 124 4.43 11.09 -0.20
C ILE A 124 3.87 12.42 -0.68
N SER A 125 4.58 13.50 -0.36
CA SER A 125 4.26 14.84 -0.82
C SER A 125 4.92 15.05 -2.19
N SER A 126 4.32 14.47 -3.24
CA SER A 126 4.85 14.46 -4.61
C SER A 126 4.55 15.72 -5.43
N GLN A 127 3.51 16.48 -5.07
CA GLN A 127 3.07 17.66 -5.83
C GLN A 127 3.20 18.97 -5.04
N VAL A 128 3.20 18.87 -3.71
CA VAL A 128 3.19 20.02 -2.81
C VAL A 128 4.51 20.03 -2.04
N PRO A 129 5.23 21.16 -1.96
CA PRO A 129 6.40 21.27 -1.11
C PRO A 129 6.11 20.89 0.34
N LEU A 130 7.02 20.16 0.97
CA LEU A 130 6.83 19.61 2.32
C LEU A 130 6.40 20.67 3.33
N GLY A 131 7.05 21.83 3.37
CA GLY A 131 6.72 22.89 4.32
C GLY A 131 5.28 23.42 4.17
N LYS A 132 4.74 23.45 2.95
CA LYS A 132 3.33 23.81 2.69
C LYS A 132 2.40 22.69 3.16
N ARG A 133 2.74 21.43 2.86
CA ARG A 133 1.93 20.27 3.24
C ARG A 133 1.84 20.08 4.75
N LEU A 134 2.96 20.16 5.48
CA LEU A 134 2.97 20.05 6.95
C LEU A 134 2.21 21.19 7.62
N ARG A 135 2.31 22.42 7.11
CA ARG A 135 1.55 23.56 7.63
C ARG A 135 0.05 23.31 7.53
N GLU A 136 -0.42 22.82 6.39
CA GLU A 136 -1.83 22.49 6.21
C GLU A 136 -2.26 21.33 7.09
N TYR A 137 -1.44 20.27 7.16
CA TYR A 137 -1.72 19.09 7.96
C TYR A 137 -1.87 19.40 9.47
N PHE A 138 -1.01 20.25 10.01
CA PHE A 138 -1.03 20.62 11.43
C PHE A 138 -1.90 21.84 11.75
N ASN A 139 -2.51 22.50 10.76
CA ASN A 139 -3.36 23.67 10.99
C ASN A 139 -4.70 23.24 11.64
N PRO A 140 -5.02 23.70 12.87
CA PRO A 140 -6.28 23.38 13.55
C PRO A 140 -7.55 23.82 12.82
N GLU A 141 -7.46 24.70 11.83
CA GLU A 141 -8.59 25.12 10.99
C GLU A 141 -8.88 24.10 9.87
N LYS A 142 -7.93 23.21 9.58
CA LYS A 142 -8.02 22.20 8.53
C LYS A 142 -8.52 20.86 9.08
N PRO A 143 -9.13 19.99 8.26
CA PRO A 143 -9.65 18.71 8.71
C PRO A 143 -8.62 17.86 9.46
N GLU A 144 -7.41 17.73 8.91
CA GLU A 144 -6.32 16.92 9.48
C GLU A 144 -5.84 17.51 10.81
N GLY A 145 -5.62 18.82 10.89
CA GLY A 145 -5.17 19.46 12.12
C GLY A 145 -6.24 19.40 13.22
N ARG A 146 -7.54 19.46 12.87
CA ARG A 146 -8.64 19.20 13.83
C ARG A 146 -8.58 17.79 14.38
N ILE A 147 -8.25 16.79 13.55
CA ILE A 147 -8.07 15.40 14.00
C ILE A 147 -6.91 15.33 15.00
N ILE A 148 -5.75 15.93 14.69
CA ILE A 148 -4.60 15.97 15.60
C ILE A 148 -4.96 16.63 16.93
N MET A 149 -5.58 17.82 16.90
CA MET A 149 -6.01 18.53 18.10
C MET A 149 -6.99 17.70 18.94
N THR A 150 -7.94 17.03 18.28
CA THR A 150 -8.89 16.14 18.95
C THR A 150 -8.17 14.96 19.60
N LYS A 151 -7.17 14.36 18.94
CA LYS A 151 -6.41 13.24 19.51
C LYS A 151 -5.52 13.67 20.69
N VAL A 152 -4.94 14.88 20.63
CA VAL A 152 -4.22 15.47 21.76
C VAL A 152 -5.15 15.69 22.96
N GLN A 153 -6.35 16.23 22.73
CA GLN A 153 -7.29 16.57 23.80
C GLN A 153 -8.08 15.37 24.35
N LYS A 154 -8.47 14.43 23.49
CA LYS A 154 -9.40 13.33 23.83
C LYS A 154 -8.76 11.95 23.88
N MET A 155 -7.65 11.74 23.16
CA MET A 155 -6.99 10.43 23.06
C MET A 155 -5.66 10.37 23.85
N ASN A 156 -5.43 11.30 24.77
CA ASN A 156 -4.27 11.35 25.66
C ASN A 156 -2.91 11.32 24.93
N TRP A 157 -2.83 11.87 23.72
CA TRP A 157 -1.53 12.08 23.09
C TRP A 157 -0.78 13.16 23.86
N LYS A 158 0.47 12.85 24.22
CA LYS A 158 1.31 13.76 24.99
C LYS A 158 2.02 14.73 24.05
N ASN A 159 2.84 14.18 23.17
CA ASN A 159 3.59 14.93 22.18
C ASN A 159 3.29 14.40 20.77
N VAL A 160 3.34 15.31 19.82
CA VAL A 160 3.27 15.02 18.39
C VAL A 160 4.65 15.23 17.78
N TYR A 161 4.98 14.43 16.79
CA TYR A 161 6.27 14.42 16.12
C TYR A 161 6.09 14.32 14.61
N TYR A 162 7.09 14.74 13.86
CA TYR A 162 7.19 14.51 12.43
C TYR A 162 8.58 14.02 12.06
N LYS A 163 8.70 13.34 10.93
CA LYS A 163 9.98 13.05 10.27
C LYS A 163 9.78 13.03 8.77
N PHE A 164 10.83 13.29 8.00
CA PHE A 164 10.73 13.37 6.55
C PHE A 164 12.01 12.93 5.85
N LEU A 165 11.85 12.50 4.60
CA LEU A 165 12.88 12.16 3.64
C LEU A 165 12.70 13.07 2.43
N ASP A 166 13.69 13.91 2.13
CA ASP A 166 13.70 14.66 0.87
C ASP A 166 13.79 13.69 -0.30
N ILE A 167 12.98 13.89 -1.34
CA ILE A 167 13.02 13.11 -2.57
C ILE A 167 13.06 14.02 -3.79
N THR A 168 13.63 13.52 -4.89
CA THR A 168 13.58 14.18 -6.19
C THR A 168 12.21 14.01 -6.87
N ILE A 169 11.96 14.78 -7.93
CA ILE A 169 10.74 14.62 -8.75
C ILE A 169 10.70 13.23 -9.40
N SER A 170 11.83 12.75 -9.93
CA SER A 170 11.95 11.40 -10.48
C SER A 170 11.69 10.31 -9.44
N GLU A 171 12.20 10.43 -8.21
CA GLU A 171 11.91 9.49 -7.13
C GLU A 171 10.43 9.48 -6.76
N ALA A 172 9.79 10.65 -6.68
CA ALA A 172 8.36 10.76 -6.48
C ALA A 172 7.56 10.06 -7.59
N ARG A 173 7.94 10.26 -8.86
CA ARG A 173 7.34 9.58 -10.01
C ARG A 173 7.61 8.08 -10.03
N CYS A 174 8.75 7.63 -9.52
CA CYS A 174 9.07 6.22 -9.38
C CYS A 174 8.16 5.53 -8.34
N LEU A 175 7.84 6.22 -7.24
CA LEU A 175 6.91 5.74 -6.23
C LEU A 175 5.46 5.76 -6.73
N GLU A 176 5.07 6.77 -7.50
CA GLU A 176 3.77 6.81 -8.20
C GLU A 176 3.63 5.65 -9.19
N LEU A 177 4.66 5.40 -10.00
CA LEU A 177 4.74 4.22 -10.85
C LEU A 177 4.53 2.94 -10.03
N HIS A 178 5.07 2.88 -8.81
CA HIS A 178 4.94 1.71 -7.95
C HIS A 178 3.53 1.49 -7.41
N MET A 179 2.91 2.52 -6.84
CA MET A 179 1.70 2.37 -6.03
C MET A 179 0.40 2.76 -6.75
N GLU A 180 0.47 3.59 -7.79
CA GLU A 180 -0.72 4.13 -8.47
C GLU A 180 -0.92 3.55 -9.87
N VAL A 181 0.17 3.15 -10.55
CA VAL A 181 0.10 2.60 -11.90
C VAL A 181 -0.05 1.08 -11.85
N ASP A 182 -1.15 0.59 -12.43
CA ASP A 182 -1.45 -0.83 -12.57
C ASP A 182 -0.54 -1.52 -13.60
N TRP A 183 -0.36 -2.83 -13.43
CA TRP A 183 0.39 -3.67 -14.35
C TRP A 183 -0.42 -4.01 -15.60
N VAL A 184 0.25 -4.00 -16.76
CA VAL A 184 -0.33 -4.36 -18.06
C VAL A 184 0.30 -5.65 -18.55
N LEU A 185 -0.52 -6.66 -18.86
CA LEU A 185 -0.07 -7.96 -19.36
C LEU A 185 0.53 -7.82 -20.78
N VAL A 186 1.70 -8.41 -20.99
CA VAL A 186 2.32 -8.55 -22.31
C VAL A 186 1.91 -9.87 -22.94
N SER A 187 1.25 -9.80 -24.09
CA SER A 187 0.80 -10.99 -24.80
C SER A 187 1.98 -11.73 -25.45
N GLN A 188 1.96 -13.06 -25.41
CA GLN A 188 2.96 -13.90 -26.08
C GLN A 188 2.34 -14.61 -27.27
N SER A 189 2.98 -14.51 -28.43
CA SER A 189 2.61 -15.28 -29.62
C SER A 189 3.47 -16.54 -29.71
N LYS A 190 2.82 -17.72 -29.64
CA LYS A 190 3.46 -19.00 -29.96
C LYS A 190 3.52 -19.16 -31.48
N VAL A 191 4.71 -19.11 -32.07
CA VAL A 191 4.91 -19.50 -33.46
C VAL A 191 5.02 -21.03 -33.52
N THR A 192 4.12 -21.69 -34.24
CA THR A 192 4.08 -23.16 -34.46
C THR A 192 5.15 -23.68 -35.42
N SER A 193 6.29 -22.99 -35.53
CA SER A 193 7.37 -23.34 -36.46
C SER A 193 8.64 -23.71 -35.69
N CYS A 194 9.36 -24.66 -36.26
CA CYS A 194 10.49 -25.39 -35.70
C CYS A 194 11.77 -24.54 -35.51
N SER A 195 11.69 -23.41 -34.80
CA SER A 195 12.85 -22.65 -34.31
C SER A 195 12.80 -22.55 -32.79
N ARG A 196 13.65 -23.33 -32.12
CA ARG A 196 13.91 -23.19 -30.67
C ARG A 196 14.34 -21.75 -30.38
N GLY A 197 13.64 -21.08 -29.46
CA GLY A 197 14.20 -19.95 -28.71
C GLY A 197 13.66 -18.54 -29.01
N THR A 198 12.64 -18.33 -29.83
CA THR A 198 12.09 -16.98 -30.06
C THR A 198 10.62 -16.86 -29.67
N SER A 199 10.37 -16.52 -28.39
CA SER A 199 9.07 -16.01 -27.95
C SER A 199 8.84 -14.61 -28.55
N HIS A 200 7.77 -14.45 -29.32
CA HIS A 200 7.38 -13.13 -29.85
C HIS A 200 6.43 -12.45 -28.88
N TYR A 201 6.86 -11.32 -28.32
CA TYR A 201 6.05 -10.51 -27.42
C TYR A 201 5.27 -9.45 -28.19
N LEU A 202 3.96 -9.41 -27.93
CA LEU A 202 3.04 -8.41 -28.45
C LEU A 202 2.81 -7.38 -27.36
N LEU A 203 3.39 -6.20 -27.58
CA LEU A 203 3.24 -5.05 -26.70
C LEU A 203 1.88 -4.38 -26.90
N PRO A 204 1.30 -3.79 -25.84
CA PRO A 204 0.05 -3.05 -25.94
C PRO A 204 0.21 -1.82 -26.86
N GLY A 205 -0.86 -1.45 -27.56
CA GLY A 205 -0.81 -0.45 -28.63
C GLY A 205 -0.76 1.01 -28.15
N ASP A 206 -1.04 1.23 -26.87
CA ASP A 206 -1.19 2.53 -26.20
C ASP A 206 0.06 2.96 -25.43
N ILE A 207 1.22 2.33 -25.69
CA ILE A 207 2.48 2.75 -25.05
C ILE A 207 2.85 4.17 -25.50
N PRO A 208 3.14 5.09 -24.56
CA PRO A 208 3.41 6.48 -24.87
C PRO A 208 4.69 6.67 -25.69
N LYS A 209 4.62 7.62 -26.62
CA LYS A 209 5.75 8.13 -27.41
C LYS A 209 6.45 9.29 -26.70
N ALA A 210 6.55 9.21 -25.38
CA ALA A 210 7.15 10.20 -24.51
C ALA A 210 8.34 9.59 -23.72
N TYR A 211 9.11 10.45 -23.09
CA TYR A 211 10.13 10.06 -22.10
C TYR A 211 9.45 9.69 -20.78
N GLY A 212 10.16 8.92 -19.93
CA GLY A 212 9.64 8.58 -18.62
C GLY A 212 10.26 7.35 -18.00
N LEU A 213 9.53 6.75 -17.07
CA LEU A 213 9.93 5.51 -16.38
C LEU A 213 9.08 4.35 -16.85
N TYR A 214 9.69 3.17 -16.94
CA TYR A 214 8.97 1.94 -17.22
C TYR A 214 9.52 0.80 -16.37
N ALA A 215 8.65 -0.11 -15.97
CA ALA A 215 9.03 -1.30 -15.23
C ALA A 215 8.59 -2.55 -15.98
N ILE A 216 9.38 -3.61 -15.84
CA ILE A 216 9.04 -4.94 -16.31
C ILE A 216 8.98 -5.83 -15.08
N GLY A 217 7.95 -6.66 -15.03
CA GLY A 217 7.73 -7.63 -13.97
C GLY A 217 7.24 -8.95 -14.53
N TYR A 218 7.27 -9.98 -13.68
CA TYR A 218 6.78 -11.30 -14.04
C TYR A 218 6.03 -11.92 -12.87
N GLU A 219 5.14 -12.84 -13.20
CA GLU A 219 4.51 -13.75 -12.26
C GLU A 219 4.98 -15.16 -12.58
N ALA A 220 5.64 -15.81 -11.62
CA ALA A 220 5.96 -17.22 -11.72
C ALA A 220 4.76 -18.03 -11.21
N ALA A 221 4.29 -19.01 -12.00
CA ALA A 221 3.25 -19.92 -11.53
C ALA A 221 3.77 -20.66 -10.29
N SER A 222 2.94 -20.69 -9.24
CA SER A 222 3.24 -21.48 -8.06
C SER A 222 3.47 -22.93 -8.48
N PRO A 223 4.53 -23.60 -7.99
CA PRO A 223 4.65 -25.03 -8.17
C PRO A 223 3.47 -25.64 -7.44
N SER A 224 2.52 -26.20 -8.18
CA SER A 224 1.48 -27.02 -7.59
C SER A 224 2.18 -28.08 -6.74
N HIS A 225 1.80 -28.16 -5.46
CA HIS A 225 2.23 -29.23 -4.58
C HIS A 225 2.00 -30.54 -5.32
N GLY A 226 3.10 -31.20 -5.70
CA GLY A 226 3.05 -32.47 -6.38
C GLY A 226 2.30 -33.46 -5.51
N THR A 227 1.13 -33.91 -5.96
CA THR A 227 0.64 -35.23 -5.62
C THR A 227 1.57 -36.23 -6.29
N ALA A 228 2.67 -36.51 -5.59
CA ALA A 228 3.45 -37.69 -5.81
C ALA A 228 2.57 -38.91 -5.53
N GLN A 229 2.66 -39.89 -6.44
CA GLN A 229 2.21 -41.27 -6.33
C GLN A 229 0.69 -41.46 -6.57
N THR A 230 0.22 -42.46 -7.33
CA THR A 230 0.79 -43.78 -7.53
C THR A 230 0.21 -44.41 -8.79
N SER A 231 1.04 -45.15 -9.52
CA SER A 231 0.66 -46.18 -10.48
C SER A 231 -0.49 -47.06 -9.96
N SER A 232 -1.51 -47.30 -10.78
CA SER A 232 -2.53 -48.31 -10.52
C SER A 232 -1.99 -49.73 -10.77
N PRO A 233 -2.09 -50.67 -9.83
CA PRO A 233 -2.18 -52.09 -10.15
C PRO A 233 -3.65 -52.53 -10.05
N GLY A 234 -4.15 -53.16 -11.11
CA GLY A 234 -5.47 -53.77 -11.14
C GLY A 234 -5.54 -55.05 -10.30
N ASP A 235 -6.63 -55.15 -9.54
CA ASP A 235 -7.37 -56.33 -9.08
C ASP A 235 -6.66 -57.68 -8.94
N SER A 236 -6.57 -58.18 -7.70
CA SER A 236 -6.94 -59.56 -7.34
C SER A 236 -7.11 -59.69 -5.82
N GLU A 237 -8.24 -60.32 -5.48
CA GLU A 237 -8.83 -60.78 -4.21
C GLU A 237 -7.85 -61.26 -3.12
N ASP A 238 -8.09 -60.93 -1.85
CA ASP A 238 -8.41 -61.93 -0.80
C ASP A 238 -8.79 -61.30 0.57
N HIS A 239 -9.57 -62.06 1.32
CA HIS A 239 -10.33 -61.74 2.54
C HIS A 239 -9.51 -61.40 3.80
N SER A 240 -10.02 -60.46 4.64
CA SER A 240 -10.30 -60.63 6.10
C SER A 240 -10.24 -59.32 6.91
N LEU A 241 -11.31 -59.02 7.64
CA LEU A 241 -11.42 -58.04 8.75
C LEU A 241 -11.04 -58.71 10.10
N PRO A 242 -10.98 -58.03 11.28
CA PRO A 242 -10.99 -56.58 11.59
C PRO A 242 -9.91 -56.13 12.64
N GLN A 243 -9.90 -54.82 12.95
CA GLN A 243 -10.01 -54.26 14.32
C GLN A 243 -8.86 -53.38 14.91
N SER A 244 -9.29 -52.22 15.44
CA SER A 244 -8.68 -51.36 16.48
C SER A 244 -7.52 -50.44 16.05
N GLY A 245 -7.49 -49.13 16.27
CA GLY A 245 -8.31 -48.16 17.02
C GLY A 245 -7.51 -46.84 17.14
N LEU A 246 -8.20 -45.73 17.48
CA LEU A 246 -7.73 -44.34 17.74
C LEU A 246 -7.48 -43.47 16.48
N GLU A 247 -8.42 -42.62 16.06
CA GLU A 247 -8.89 -41.32 16.61
C GLU A 247 -8.15 -40.07 16.07
N ASN A 248 -8.95 -39.28 15.33
CA ASN A 248 -9.03 -37.81 15.27
C ASN A 248 -8.09 -37.00 14.36
N GLY A 249 -8.73 -36.33 13.39
CA GLY A 249 -8.18 -35.21 12.62
C GLY A 249 -8.98 -34.87 11.35
N ALA A 250 -10.28 -34.59 11.47
CA ALA A 250 -11.17 -34.26 10.35
C ALA A 250 -10.89 -32.88 9.73
N GLN A 251 -10.82 -32.87 8.40
CA GLN A 251 -10.98 -31.71 7.51
C GLN A 251 -12.46 -31.31 7.41
N SER A 252 -12.74 -30.03 7.17
CA SER A 252 -13.93 -29.54 6.45
C SER A 252 -13.62 -28.10 6.02
N GLN A 253 -13.11 -27.83 4.82
CA GLN A 253 -13.87 -27.60 3.59
C GLN A 253 -15.22 -26.88 3.81
N PHE A 254 -15.27 -25.64 3.35
CA PHE A 254 -16.47 -25.05 2.76
C PHE A 254 -16.07 -24.29 1.49
N HIS A 255 -16.59 -24.75 0.36
CA HIS A 255 -16.68 -24.03 -0.90
C HIS A 255 -17.76 -22.95 -0.80
N GLY A 256 -17.53 -21.80 -1.43
CA GLY A 256 -18.55 -20.79 -1.66
C GLY A 256 -18.17 -19.94 -2.86
N GLU A 257 -18.77 -20.24 -4.01
CA GLU A 257 -18.75 -19.40 -5.22
C GLU A 257 -19.31 -18.01 -4.91
N GLY A 258 -18.69 -16.96 -5.46
CA GLY A 258 -19.19 -15.61 -5.27
C GLY A 258 -18.42 -14.53 -6.04
N VAL A 259 -18.95 -14.19 -7.21
CA VAL A 259 -18.87 -12.89 -7.90
C VAL A 259 -17.48 -12.49 -8.43
N GLU A 260 -17.39 -12.43 -9.76
CA GLU A 260 -16.33 -11.76 -10.52
C GLU A 260 -16.12 -10.33 -10.00
N ARG A 261 -15.17 -10.21 -9.10
CA ARG A 261 -14.59 -8.98 -8.59
C ARG A 261 -13.72 -8.44 -9.71
N GLY A 262 -13.93 -7.20 -10.13
CA GLY A 262 -13.04 -6.52 -11.08
C GLY A 262 -11.60 -6.62 -10.56
N ASP A 263 -10.84 -7.50 -11.19
CA ASP A 263 -9.56 -7.99 -10.71
C ASP A 263 -8.51 -6.92 -11.04
N ARG A 264 -8.27 -6.01 -10.08
CA ARG A 264 -7.00 -5.28 -10.04
C ARG A 264 -5.93 -6.34 -9.81
N THR A 265 -5.44 -6.89 -10.92
CA THR A 265 -4.47 -7.99 -11.06
C THR A 265 -4.15 -8.66 -9.71
N GLY A 266 -4.96 -9.63 -9.29
CA GLY A 266 -4.78 -10.43 -8.06
C GLY A 266 -3.50 -11.27 -8.01
N ALA A 267 -2.62 -11.11 -9.01
CA ALA A 267 -1.30 -11.71 -9.14
C ALA A 267 -0.23 -10.86 -8.44
N LYS A 268 0.60 -11.49 -7.60
CA LYS A 268 1.77 -10.83 -6.98
C LYS A 268 2.90 -10.70 -8.02
N VAL A 269 2.77 -9.72 -8.92
CA VAL A 269 3.80 -9.41 -9.93
C VAL A 269 5.09 -8.99 -9.23
N THR A 270 6.18 -9.67 -9.54
CA THR A 270 7.51 -9.36 -9.03
C THR A 270 8.24 -8.48 -10.03
N TYR A 271 8.78 -7.34 -9.57
CA TYR A 271 9.62 -6.49 -10.40
C TYR A 271 10.90 -7.23 -10.77
N CYS A 272 11.28 -7.16 -12.05
CA CYS A 272 12.59 -7.60 -12.51
C CYS A 272 13.47 -6.43 -12.96
N TYR A 273 12.87 -5.41 -13.56
CA TYR A 273 13.63 -4.33 -14.19
C TYR A 273 12.92 -2.98 -14.05
N LEU A 274 13.69 -1.94 -13.77
CA LEU A 274 13.29 -0.55 -13.87
C LEU A 274 14.12 0.14 -14.95
N GLY A 275 13.46 0.71 -15.95
CA GLY A 275 14.09 1.44 -17.03
C GLY A 275 13.82 2.93 -16.97
N ILE A 276 14.84 3.70 -17.34
CA ILE A 276 14.78 5.14 -17.51
C ILE A 276 14.83 5.41 -19.01
N ALA A 277 13.77 6.00 -19.56
CA ALA A 277 13.66 6.33 -20.97
C ALA A 277 14.00 7.81 -21.18
N GLU A 278 15.30 8.12 -21.22
CA GLU A 278 15.83 9.49 -21.40
C GLU A 278 16.37 9.75 -22.82
N ASP A 279 17.06 8.77 -23.43
CA ASP A 279 17.59 8.90 -24.80
C ASP A 279 16.57 8.52 -25.89
N ARG A 280 15.53 7.80 -25.48
CA ARG A 280 14.51 7.20 -26.34
C ARG A 280 13.17 7.26 -25.64
N THR A 281 12.09 7.21 -26.42
CA THR A 281 10.75 7.13 -25.84
C THR A 281 10.55 5.80 -25.12
N ILE A 282 9.62 5.76 -24.15
CA ILE A 282 9.21 4.54 -23.45
C ILE A 282 8.87 3.43 -24.46
N GLN A 283 8.11 3.78 -25.49
CA GLN A 283 7.78 2.86 -26.59
C GLN A 283 9.02 2.28 -27.28
N GLN A 284 9.99 3.12 -27.64
CA GLN A 284 11.22 2.65 -28.29
C GLN A 284 12.05 1.75 -27.38
N CYS A 285 12.14 2.07 -26.09
CA CYS A 285 12.82 1.25 -25.08
C CYS A 285 12.17 -0.14 -24.94
N LEU A 286 10.85 -0.19 -24.80
CA LEU A 286 10.10 -1.44 -24.69
C LEU A 286 10.21 -2.28 -25.98
N PHE A 287 10.09 -1.67 -27.16
CA PHE A 287 10.31 -2.39 -28.42
C PHE A 287 11.73 -2.96 -28.52
N GLN A 288 12.75 -2.24 -28.06
CA GLN A 288 14.11 -2.74 -28.06
C GLN A 288 14.27 -3.97 -27.15
N HIS A 289 13.66 -3.98 -25.96
CA HIS A 289 13.70 -5.14 -25.07
C HIS A 289 13.02 -6.34 -25.72
N PHE A 290 11.78 -6.17 -26.17
CA PHE A 290 10.90 -7.27 -26.56
C PHE A 290 11.00 -7.72 -28.03
N GLN A 291 11.45 -6.86 -28.94
CA GLN A 291 11.49 -7.13 -30.39
C GLN A 291 12.90 -7.00 -31.00
N GLY A 292 13.90 -6.57 -30.21
CA GLY A 292 15.28 -6.42 -30.65
C GLY A 292 15.51 -5.21 -31.57
N SER A 293 16.78 -4.84 -31.77
CA SER A 293 17.13 -3.79 -32.73
C SER A 293 16.93 -4.32 -34.16
N GLY A 294 15.91 -3.85 -34.86
CA GLY A 294 15.46 -4.34 -36.18
C GLY A 294 16.42 -4.14 -37.36
N LYS A 295 17.74 -4.33 -37.21
CA LYS A 295 18.70 -4.23 -38.32
C LYS A 295 19.32 -5.54 -38.80
N HIS A 296 19.25 -6.66 -38.07
CA HIS A 296 19.72 -7.95 -38.58
C HIS A 296 18.87 -9.11 -38.05
N TYR A 297 17.95 -9.60 -38.87
CA TYR A 297 17.01 -10.69 -38.56
C TYR A 297 17.65 -12.10 -38.50
N VAL A 298 18.97 -12.22 -38.39
CA VAL A 298 19.65 -13.52 -38.53
C VAL A 298 20.46 -13.94 -37.30
N HIS A 299 20.89 -13.02 -36.43
CA HIS A 299 21.60 -13.40 -35.20
C HIS A 299 21.74 -12.24 -34.20
N GLY A 300 20.62 -11.61 -33.80
CA GLY A 300 20.64 -10.62 -32.73
C GLY A 300 20.50 -11.33 -31.39
N GLU A 301 21.49 -11.22 -30.50
CA GLU A 301 21.31 -11.69 -29.13
C GLU A 301 20.10 -10.98 -28.47
N PRO A 302 19.24 -11.72 -27.74
CA PRO A 302 18.17 -11.11 -26.96
C PRO A 302 18.72 -10.08 -26.00
N SER A 303 17.93 -9.04 -25.71
CA SER A 303 18.26 -8.09 -24.63
C SER A 303 18.48 -8.86 -23.32
N ALA A 304 19.32 -8.34 -22.41
CA ALA A 304 19.58 -8.98 -21.12
C ALA A 304 18.28 -9.28 -20.34
N VAL A 305 17.29 -8.39 -20.44
CA VAL A 305 15.96 -8.58 -19.86
C VAL A 305 15.25 -9.75 -20.51
N THR A 306 15.19 -9.79 -21.85
CA THR A 306 14.51 -10.85 -22.60
C THR A 306 15.17 -12.21 -22.43
N ARG A 307 16.51 -12.27 -22.35
CA ARG A 307 17.25 -13.52 -22.12
C ARG A 307 16.85 -14.17 -20.80
N PHE A 308 16.79 -13.41 -19.71
CA PHE A 308 16.36 -13.96 -18.42
C PHE A 308 14.86 -14.25 -18.38
N LEU A 309 14.02 -13.42 -19.03
CA LEU A 309 12.60 -13.75 -19.13
C LEU A 309 12.46 -15.10 -19.83
N GLN A 310 13.27 -15.37 -20.85
CA GLN A 310 13.36 -16.70 -21.45
C GLN A 310 13.87 -17.73 -20.43
N GLU A 311 15.06 -17.57 -19.83
CA GLU A 311 15.64 -18.54 -18.88
C GLU A 311 14.72 -18.87 -17.68
N ASN A 312 13.98 -17.90 -17.16
CA ASN A 312 13.09 -18.11 -16.00
C ASN A 312 11.70 -18.63 -16.42
N CYS A 313 11.34 -18.50 -17.70
CA CYS A 313 10.08 -18.99 -18.25
C CYS A 313 10.25 -20.24 -19.16
N GLU A 314 11.47 -20.70 -19.48
CA GLU A 314 11.79 -21.79 -20.42
C GLU A 314 11.34 -23.16 -19.92
N ASP A 315 11.40 -23.42 -18.61
CA ASP A 315 10.96 -24.70 -18.04
C ASP A 315 9.44 -24.92 -18.19
N SER A 316 8.68 -23.87 -18.55
CA SER A 316 7.28 -23.95 -19.01
C SER A 316 6.74 -22.57 -19.42
N PRO A 317 6.65 -22.25 -20.73
CA PRO A 317 6.17 -20.94 -21.20
C PRO A 317 4.71 -20.63 -20.89
N GLU A 318 3.94 -21.62 -20.41
CA GLU A 318 2.58 -21.45 -19.89
C GLU A 318 2.54 -21.01 -18.42
N ARG A 319 3.70 -20.94 -17.74
CA ARG A 319 3.80 -20.70 -16.30
C ARG A 319 4.34 -19.32 -15.92
N CYS A 320 4.52 -18.42 -16.88
CA CYS A 320 5.24 -17.18 -16.64
C CYS A 320 4.58 -16.01 -17.38
N ALA A 321 3.73 -15.25 -16.67
CA ALA A 321 3.08 -14.08 -17.22
C ALA A 321 4.00 -12.86 -17.05
N ILE A 322 4.15 -12.07 -18.12
CA ILE A 322 5.04 -10.91 -18.15
C ILE A 322 4.19 -9.66 -18.15
N TYR A 323 4.58 -8.69 -17.33
CA TYR A 323 3.86 -7.46 -17.14
C TYR A 323 4.77 -6.27 -17.34
N ILE A 324 4.19 -5.18 -17.80
CA ILE A 324 4.84 -3.89 -17.91
C ILE A 324 3.99 -2.82 -17.26
N LYS A 325 4.63 -1.74 -16.82
CA LYS A 325 3.94 -0.48 -16.52
C LYS A 325 4.86 0.68 -16.79
N PHE A 326 4.27 1.86 -16.97
CA PHE A 326 5.00 3.05 -17.39
C PHE A 326 4.32 4.31 -16.90
N ILE A 327 5.12 5.36 -16.72
CA ILE A 327 4.66 6.71 -16.39
C ILE A 327 5.50 7.73 -17.16
N GLU A 328 4.82 8.74 -17.72
CA GLU A 328 5.49 9.84 -18.41
C GLU A 328 6.16 10.77 -17.40
N VAL A 329 7.39 11.19 -17.70
CA VAL A 329 8.15 12.14 -16.89
C VAL A 329 8.88 13.08 -17.83
N GLU A 330 8.86 14.38 -17.53
CA GLU A 330 9.60 15.36 -18.31
C GLU A 330 11.11 15.10 -18.22
N LEU A 331 11.81 15.30 -19.34
CA LEU A 331 13.23 14.98 -19.48
C LEU A 331 14.10 15.71 -18.44
N ASP A 332 13.74 16.95 -18.11
CA ASP A 332 14.46 17.79 -17.14
C ASP A 332 14.42 17.22 -15.71
N PHE A 333 13.47 16.33 -15.43
CA PHE A 333 13.31 15.69 -14.12
C PHE A 333 13.74 14.23 -14.11
N LEU A 334 14.01 13.63 -15.28
CA LEU A 334 14.51 12.27 -15.36
C LEU A 334 15.93 12.16 -14.79
N SER A 335 16.27 10.97 -14.29
CA SER A 335 17.63 10.62 -13.86
C SER A 335 18.19 11.41 -12.67
N ALA A 336 17.39 12.25 -12.00
CA ALA A 336 17.76 12.83 -10.71
C ALA A 336 17.59 11.79 -9.58
N GLY A 337 18.52 11.76 -8.63
CA GLY A 337 18.45 10.86 -7.48
C GLY A 337 18.75 9.39 -7.83
N SER A 338 18.34 8.49 -6.93
CA SER A 338 18.67 7.05 -7.01
C SER A 338 17.39 6.24 -7.25
N LEU A 339 16.91 6.19 -8.50
CA LEU A 339 15.61 5.60 -8.84
C LEU A 339 15.51 4.09 -8.52
N VAL A 340 16.59 3.35 -8.79
CA VAL A 340 16.64 1.91 -8.52
C VAL A 340 16.58 1.67 -7.02
N GLU A 341 17.42 2.33 -6.24
CA GLU A 341 17.42 2.23 -4.78
C GLU A 341 16.09 2.67 -4.17
N CYS A 342 15.47 3.74 -4.70
CA CYS A 342 14.16 4.21 -4.30
C CYS A 342 13.10 3.11 -4.49
N LEU A 343 13.07 2.46 -5.66
CA LEU A 343 12.13 1.37 -5.92
C LEU A 343 12.45 0.13 -5.08
N GLU A 344 13.72 -0.28 -5.00
CA GLU A 344 14.17 -1.43 -4.21
C GLU A 344 13.80 -1.29 -2.73
N THR A 345 13.95 -0.08 -2.20
CA THR A 345 13.52 0.28 -0.85
C THR A 345 12.01 0.18 -0.68
N ALA A 346 11.23 0.61 -1.68
CA ALA A 346 9.77 0.53 -1.63
C ALA A 346 9.26 -0.92 -1.73
N VAL A 347 9.85 -1.76 -2.59
CA VAL A 347 9.44 -3.15 -2.78
C VAL A 347 10.04 -4.12 -1.76
N GLY A 348 11.12 -3.72 -1.08
CA GLY A 348 11.80 -4.51 -0.05
C GLY A 348 12.75 -5.59 -0.58
N TYR A 349 13.15 -5.53 -1.85
CA TYR A 349 14.11 -6.45 -2.47
C TYR A 349 14.85 -5.80 -3.63
N SER A 350 16.04 -6.33 -3.95
CA SER A 350 16.85 -5.83 -5.07
C SER A 350 16.33 -6.31 -6.43
N LEU A 351 16.36 -5.42 -7.41
CA LEU A 351 16.06 -5.71 -8.80
C LEU A 351 17.23 -6.46 -9.41
N LYS A 352 16.99 -7.69 -9.84
CA LYS A 352 18.03 -8.62 -10.31
C LYS A 352 18.90 -8.09 -11.47
N TYR A 353 18.46 -7.05 -12.19
CA TYR A 353 19.08 -6.62 -13.45
C TYR A 353 19.53 -5.18 -13.52
N ASN A 354 19.10 -4.36 -12.57
CA ASN A 354 19.54 -2.98 -12.52
C ASN A 354 21.00 -2.88 -12.01
N ASN A 355 21.53 -3.96 -11.45
CA ASN A 355 22.93 -4.08 -11.06
C ASN A 355 23.84 -4.27 -12.28
N LYS A 356 24.47 -3.18 -12.70
CA LYS A 356 25.47 -3.12 -13.78
C LYS A 356 26.75 -3.92 -13.51
N GLU A 357 26.91 -4.54 -12.34
CA GLU A 357 28.13 -5.29 -11.96
C GLU A 357 28.15 -6.76 -12.44
N THR A 358 27.14 -7.20 -13.20
CA THR A 358 27.06 -8.61 -13.67
C THR A 358 27.10 -8.78 -15.20
N PHE A 359 27.60 -7.79 -15.94
CA PHE A 359 27.88 -7.90 -17.37
C PHE A 359 29.30 -7.48 -17.73
#